data_AF-A0A6V7J4Z8-F1
#
_entry.id   AF-A0A6V7J4Z8-F1
#
_cell.length_a   1.000
_cell.length_b   1.000
_cell.length_c   1.000
_cell.angle_alpha   90.00
_cell.angle_beta   90.00
_cell.angle_gamma   90.00
#
_symmetry.space_group_name_H-M   'P 1'
#
loop_
_entity.id
_entity.type
_entity.pdbx_description
1 polymer ?
#
loop_
_entity_poly.entity_id
_entity_poly.type
_entity_poly.pdbx_seq_one_letter_code
_entity_poly.pdbx_strand_id
1 'polypeptide(L)'
;CVELDCWDGKGEDEEPIITHGKAMCTDILFKDVIVALRDCAFVTSDYPVILSFENHCCLKQQYKLAKYCDDILGDLLLKEPLKDYP
;
A
#
# COMPACT_ATOMS: atom_id res chain seq x y z
N CYS A 1 1.22 -8.23 10.32
CA CYS A 1 0.08 -7.43 9.83
C CYS A 1 0.40 -5.97 10.09
N VAL A 2 0.19 -5.09 9.11
CA VAL A 2 0.42 -3.63 9.21
C VAL A 2 -0.73 -2.90 8.53
N GLU A 3 -1.01 -1.67 8.97
CA GLU A 3 -2.13 -0.86 8.49
C GLU A 3 -1.66 0.32 7.62
N LEU A 4 -2.48 0.69 6.63
CA LEU A 4 -2.25 1.75 5.66
C LEU A 4 -3.51 2.60 5.49
N ASP A 5 -3.53 3.76 6.14
CA ASP A 5 -4.59 4.77 6.00
C ASP A 5 -4.38 5.58 4.71
N CYS A 6 -5.00 5.14 3.62
CA CYS A 6 -4.80 5.70 2.28
C CYS A 6 -5.76 6.87 2.02
N TRP A 7 -5.21 8.04 1.71
CA TRP A 7 -5.98 9.25 1.40
C TRP A 7 -5.56 9.86 0.06
N ASP A 8 -6.49 10.60 -0.56
CA ASP A 8 -6.20 11.37 -1.77
C ASP A 8 -5.13 12.44 -1.49
N GLY A 9 -4.04 12.42 -2.25
CA GLY A 9 -3.09 13.52 -2.28
C GLY A 9 -3.65 14.70 -3.07
N LYS A 10 -3.34 15.91 -2.60
CA LYS A 10 -3.87 17.17 -3.12
C LYS A 10 -2.93 17.93 -4.08
N GLY A 11 -1.76 17.36 -4.37
CA GLY A 11 -0.78 17.96 -5.28
C GLY A 11 -1.18 17.82 -6.75
N GLU A 12 -0.48 18.55 -7.64
CA GLU A 12 -0.72 18.50 -9.10
C GLU A 12 -0.56 17.09 -9.68
N ASP A 13 0.35 16.30 -9.12
CA ASP A 13 0.60 14.92 -9.54
C ASP A 13 -0.48 13.95 -9.03
N GLU A 14 -1.36 14.35 -8.11
CA GLU A 14 -2.40 13.49 -7.49
C GLU A 14 -1.81 12.16 -6.98
N GLU A 15 -0.70 12.24 -6.24
CA GLU A 15 -0.06 11.08 -5.63
C GLU A 15 -0.75 10.68 -4.31
N PRO A 16 -1.17 9.42 -4.14
CA PRO A 16 -1.80 8.98 -2.91
C PRO A 16 -0.84 9.07 -1.71
N ILE A 17 -1.41 9.41 -0.56
CA ILE A 17 -0.67 9.60 0.69
C ILE A 17 -1.15 8.64 1.77
N ILE A 18 -0.30 8.42 2.77
CA ILE A 18 -0.65 7.83 4.05
C ILE A 18 -0.66 8.92 5.11
N THR A 19 -1.77 9.01 5.85
CA THR A 19 -1.92 9.94 6.99
C THR A 19 -3.10 9.53 7.86
N HIS A 20 -3.14 10.01 9.10
CA HIS A 20 -4.32 9.86 9.93
C HIS A 20 -5.29 11.02 9.66
N GLY A 21 -6.40 10.71 8.99
CA GLY A 21 -7.36 11.70 8.52
C GLY A 21 -7.95 12.56 9.64
N LYS A 22 -8.12 13.86 9.38
CA LYS A 22 -8.69 14.85 10.32
C LYS A 22 -7.89 15.03 11.62
N ALA A 23 -6.65 14.56 11.68
CA ALA A 23 -5.69 14.84 12.75
C ALA A 23 -4.63 15.85 12.29
N MET A 24 -3.74 16.25 13.22
CA MET A 24 -2.57 17.09 12.93
C MET A 24 -1.32 16.23 12.66
N CYS A 25 -1.49 15.15 11.90
CA CYS A 25 -0.40 14.28 11.47
C CYS A 25 0.21 14.83 10.18
N THR A 26 1.49 14.55 9.95
CA THR A 26 2.12 14.80 8.65
C THR A 26 1.82 13.67 7.68
N ASP A 27 1.92 13.98 6.40
CA ASP A 27 1.64 13.04 5.32
C ASP A 27 2.95 12.42 4.80
N ILE A 28 2.90 11.16 4.37
CA ILE A 28 3.96 10.51 3.60
C ILE A 28 3.39 9.91 2.33
N LEU A 29 4.22 9.70 1.31
CA LEU A 29 3.77 9.10 0.06
C LEU A 29 3.46 7.61 0.24
N PHE A 30 2.32 7.17 -0.30
CA PHE A 30 1.97 5.74 -0.32
C PHE A 30 3.06 4.91 -1.01
N LYS A 31 3.61 5.42 -2.11
CA LYS A 31 4.67 4.77 -2.88
C LYS A 31 5.89 4.42 -2.01
N ASP A 32 6.32 5.36 -1.17
CA ASP A 32 7.50 5.18 -0.31
C ASP A 32 7.23 4.12 0.77
N VAL A 33 6.00 4.05 1.28
CA VAL A 33 5.57 3.01 2.22
C VAL A 33 5.63 1.63 1.56
N ILE A 34 5.18 1.48 0.31
CA ILE A 34 5.26 0.19 -0.40
C ILE A 34 6.71 -0.21 -0.70
N VAL A 35 7.60 0.73 -1.03
CA VAL A 35 9.04 0.46 -1.17
C VAL A 35 9.63 -0.04 0.15
N ALA A 36 9.33 0.63 1.26
CA ALA A 36 9.79 0.21 2.58
C ALA A 36 9.27 -1.18 2.98
N LEU A 37 8.02 -1.50 2.63
CA LEU A 37 7.45 -2.83 2.86
C LEU A 37 8.19 -3.91 2.07
N ARG A 38 8.44 -3.70 0.77
CA ARG A 38 9.21 -4.64 -0.06
C ARG A 38 10.58 -4.95 0.56
N ASP A 39 11.27 -3.92 1.04
CA ASP A 39 12.65 -4.05 1.52
C ASP A 39 12.73 -4.71 2.92
N CYS A 40 11.67 -4.58 3.73
CA CYS A 40 11.69 -4.98 5.13
C CYS A 40 10.79 -6.18 5.48
N ALA A 41 9.80 -6.53 4.65
CA ALA A 41 8.73 -7.48 5.00
C ALA A 41 9.25 -8.85 5.48
N PHE A 42 10.37 -9.31 4.93
CA PHE A 42 10.89 -10.66 5.18
C PHE A 42 12.32 -10.70 5.74
N VAL A 43 12.85 -9.58 6.24
CA VAL A 43 14.23 -9.52 6.77
C VAL A 43 14.42 -10.45 8.00
N THR A 44 13.38 -10.62 8.80
CA THR A 44 13.44 -11.39 10.06
C THR A 44 12.50 -12.60 10.11
N SER A 45 11.60 -12.75 9.13
CA SER A 45 10.58 -13.78 9.11
C SER A 45 10.14 -14.06 7.67
N ASP A 46 10.09 -15.34 7.29
CA ASP A 46 9.63 -15.78 5.95
C ASP A 46 8.10 -15.98 5.86
N TYR A 47 7.38 -15.83 6.98
CA TYR A 47 5.92 -15.97 7.02
C TYR A 47 5.18 -14.79 6.37
N PRO A 48 3.96 -15.01 5.85
CA PRO A 48 3.23 -14.01 5.08
C PRO A 48 2.88 -12.75 5.89
N VAL A 49 2.87 -11.60 5.18
CA VAL A 49 2.46 -10.31 5.72
C VAL A 49 1.07 -9.96 5.18
N ILE A 50 0.19 -9.51 6.08
CA ILE A 50 -1.12 -8.95 5.73
C ILE A 50 -1.02 -7.41 5.79
N LEU A 51 -1.48 -6.77 4.73
CA LEU A 51 -1.63 -5.32 4.61
C LEU A 51 -3.11 -4.95 4.80
N SER A 52 -3.42 -4.22 5.87
CA SER A 52 -4.76 -3.71 6.15
C SER A 52 -4.91 -2.34 5.53
N PHE A 53 -5.77 -2.20 4.52
CA PHE A 53 -6.02 -0.93 3.82
C PHE A 53 -7.26 -0.25 4.39
N GLU A 54 -7.08 0.95 4.97
CA GLU A 54 -8.19 1.88 5.23
C GLU A 54 -8.25 2.87 4.05
N ASN A 55 -9.15 2.65 3.10
CA ASN A 55 -9.11 3.33 1.80
C ASN A 55 -10.12 4.48 1.68
N HIS A 56 -9.60 5.70 1.58
CA HIS A 56 -10.37 6.94 1.34
C HIS A 56 -10.03 7.61 0.01
N CYS A 57 -9.30 6.94 -0.89
CA CYS A 57 -8.89 7.50 -2.17
C CYS A 57 -10.03 7.49 -3.20
N CYS A 58 -10.03 8.48 -4.09
CA CYS A 58 -10.83 8.48 -5.30
C CYS A 58 -10.36 7.41 -6.29
N LEU A 59 -11.22 7.04 -7.26
CA LEU A 59 -10.95 5.94 -8.19
C LEU A 59 -9.63 6.11 -8.98
N LYS A 60 -9.29 7.34 -9.36
CA LYS A 60 -8.04 7.64 -10.09
C LYS A 60 -6.82 7.31 -9.23
N GLN A 61 -6.84 7.67 -7.95
CA GLN A 61 -5.72 7.38 -7.05
C GLN A 61 -5.74 5.93 -6.55
N GLN A 62 -6.91 5.29 -6.43
CA GLN A 62 -6.98 3.84 -6.18
C GLN A 62 -6.28 3.03 -7.28
N TYR A 63 -6.39 3.45 -8.54
CA TYR A 63 -5.62 2.83 -9.63
C TYR A 63 -4.11 2.95 -9.41
N LYS A 64 -3.64 4.10 -8.91
CA LYS A 64 -2.23 4.27 -8.53
C LYS A 64 -1.83 3.39 -7.35
N LEU A 65 -2.68 3.26 -6.31
CA LEU A 65 -2.43 2.32 -5.20
C LEU A 65 -2.19 0.91 -5.73
N ALA A 66 -3.13 0.40 -6.53
CA ALA A 66 -3.05 -0.94 -7.12
C ALA A 66 -1.81 -1.10 -7.99
N LYS A 67 -1.52 -0.10 -8.85
CA LYS A 67 -0.35 -0.11 -9.72
C LYS A 67 0.96 -0.13 -8.92
N TYR A 68 1.07 0.65 -7.85
CA TYR A 68 2.27 0.64 -7.02
C TYR A 68 2.45 -0.67 -6.26
N CYS A 69 1.37 -1.26 -5.74
CA CYS A 69 1.44 -2.60 -5.16
C CYS A 69 1.95 -3.63 -6.18
N ASP A 70 1.38 -3.64 -7.39
CA ASP A 70 1.76 -4.60 -8.44
C ASP A 70 3.20 -4.39 -8.92
N ASP A 71 3.57 -3.15 -9.28
CA ASP A 71 4.89 -2.83 -9.83
C ASP A 71 6.02 -3.00 -8.80
N ILE A 72 5.78 -2.69 -7.51
CA ILE A 72 6.83 -2.65 -6.49
C ILE A 72 6.94 -3.97 -5.73
N LEU A 73 5.82 -4.58 -5.34
CA LEU A 73 5.84 -5.86 -4.62
C LEU A 73 6.04 -7.04 -5.59
N GLY A 74 5.60 -6.91 -6.85
CA GLY A 74 5.81 -7.92 -7.88
C GLY A 74 5.34 -9.30 -7.45
N ASP A 75 6.26 -10.27 -7.48
CA ASP A 75 5.99 -11.67 -7.12
C ASP A 75 5.68 -11.87 -5.62
N LEU A 76 5.99 -10.90 -4.76
CA LEU A 76 5.63 -10.94 -3.34
C LEU A 76 4.14 -10.66 -3.11
N LEU A 77 3.45 -10.07 -4.09
CA LEU A 77 2.02 -9.80 -4.01
C LEU A 77 1.21 -11.01 -4.49
N LEU A 78 0.50 -11.64 -3.57
CA LEU A 78 -0.46 -12.68 -3.89
C LEU A 78 -1.70 -12.05 -4.56
N LYS A 79 -1.80 -12.19 -5.89
CA LYS A 79 -2.87 -11.59 -6.71
C LYS A 79 -4.02 -12.53 -7.00
N GLU A 80 -3.78 -13.84 -6.98
CA GLU A 80 -4.76 -14.87 -7.23
C GLU A 80 -4.71 -15.92 -6.11
N PRO A 81 -5.82 -16.61 -5.83
CA PRO A 81 -5.82 -17.76 -4.92
C PRO A 81 -4.77 -18.81 -5.32
N LEU A 82 -4.26 -19.56 -4.34
CA LEU A 82 -3.36 -20.67 -4.63
C LEU A 82 -4.13 -21.77 -5.35
N LYS A 83 -3.51 -22.44 -6.33
CA LYS A 83 -4.17 -23.48 -7.14
C LYS A 83 -4.83 -24.58 -6.32
N ASP A 84 -4.19 -24.97 -5.21
CA ASP A 84 -4.67 -26.03 -4.31
C ASP A 84 -5.63 -25.53 -3.23
N TYR A 85 -5.81 -24.20 -3.12
CA TYR A 85 -6.70 -23.52 -2.17
C TYR A 85 -7.45 -22.37 -2.89
N PRO A 86 -8.33 -22.69 -3.85
CA PRO A 86 -9.02 -21.71 -4.69
C PRO A 86 -10.10 -20.91 -3.95
#